data_AF-A0A848VCL9-F1
#
_entry.id   AF-A0A848VCL9-F1
#
_cell.length_a   1.000
_cell.length_b   1.000
_cell.length_c   1.000
_cell.angle_alpha   90.00
_cell.angle_beta   90.00
_cell.angle_gamma   90.00
#
_symmetry.space_group_name_H-M   'P 1'
#
loop_
_entity.id
_entity.type
_entity.pdbx_description
1 polymer ?
#
loop_
_entity_poly.entity_id
_entity_poly.type
_entity_poly.pdbx_seq_one_letter_code
_entity_poly.pdbx_strand_id
1 'polypeptide(L)'
;MTKELSEIEKNLRQTKRQFLSMAQRATKELDKRRKSLRKDIASANKRAKRASADLQKKSERLANTTAKKAKRKLKKQMGKLEKTLDGAREDAVQLRKDLVPVMEDLANARDHLAHALHIDSALKKIRKKLRGKPAPRKKAKKKKTKKKKAAKKKVGRKKATRKKVARKKTVRKKPPARKKATRKKTATRKKA
;
A
#
# COMPACT_ATOMS: atom_id res chain seq x y z
N MET A 1 53.90 82.32 45.02
CA MET A 1 53.59 81.49 43.83
C MET A 1 54.28 82.12 42.62
N THR A 2 55.20 81.41 41.96
CA THR A 2 55.88 81.88 40.75
C THR A 2 54.94 81.80 39.53
N LYS A 3 55.09 82.70 38.55
CA LYS A 3 54.21 82.78 37.36
C LYS A 3 54.14 81.46 36.59
N GLU A 4 55.28 80.78 36.47
CA GLU A 4 55.45 79.48 35.79
C GLU A 4 54.56 78.38 36.40
N LEU A 5 54.47 78.32 37.73
CA LEU A 5 53.65 77.33 38.43
C LEU A 5 52.16 77.54 38.14
N SER A 6 51.74 78.80 38.00
CA SER A 6 50.36 79.14 37.62
C SER A 6 50.02 78.78 36.17
N GLU A 7 50.98 78.87 35.25
CA GLU A 7 50.81 78.49 33.85
C GLU A 7 50.71 76.97 33.69
N ILE A 8 51.55 76.23 34.42
CA ILE A 8 51.48 74.76 34.47
C ILE A 8 50.12 74.31 35.00
N GLU A 9 49.62 74.92 36.08
CA GLU A 9 48.28 74.61 36.62
C GLU A 9 47.16 74.90 35.62
N LYS A 10 47.22 76.02 34.90
CA LYS A 10 46.24 76.37 33.86
C LYS A 10 46.25 75.35 32.73
N ASN A 11 47.43 74.99 32.23
CA ASN A 11 47.59 73.99 31.18
C ASN A 11 47.04 72.63 31.63
N LEU A 12 47.32 72.21 32.86
CA LEU A 12 46.84 70.94 33.42
C LEU A 12 45.31 70.93 33.59
N ARG A 13 44.71 72.05 33.99
CA ARG A 13 43.24 72.20 34.02
C ARG A 13 42.64 72.16 32.61
N GLN A 14 43.30 72.75 31.62
CA GLN A 14 42.84 72.79 30.24
C GLN A 14 42.91 71.42 29.56
N THR A 15 44.01 70.68 29.73
CA THR A 15 44.16 69.31 29.22
C THR A 15 43.14 68.37 29.87
N LYS A 16 42.90 68.48 31.18
CA LYS A 16 41.85 67.71 31.87
C LYS A 16 40.46 67.99 31.27
N ARG A 17 40.12 69.25 30.98
CA ARG A 17 38.84 69.62 30.35
C ARG A 17 38.73 69.06 28.93
N GLN A 18 39.79 69.15 28.13
CA GLN A 18 39.84 68.60 26.78
C GLN A 18 39.68 67.07 26.80
N PHE A 19 40.39 66.39 27.69
CA PHE A 19 40.28 64.94 27.88
C PHE A 19 38.85 64.52 28.24
N LEU A 20 38.22 65.19 29.21
CA LEU A 20 36.84 64.89 29.60
C LEU A 20 35.85 65.13 28.45
N SER A 21 36.03 66.23 27.70
CA SER A 21 35.20 66.52 26.51
C SER A 21 35.36 65.44 25.43
N MET A 22 36.59 65.01 25.15
CA MET A 22 36.85 63.92 24.21
C MET A 22 36.24 62.60 24.68
N ALA A 23 36.39 62.25 25.96
CA ALA A 23 35.79 61.04 26.53
C ALA A 23 34.25 61.07 26.45
N GLN A 24 33.63 62.23 26.71
CA GLN A 24 32.18 62.42 26.55
C GLN A 24 31.72 62.31 25.09
N ARG A 25 32.50 62.81 24.13
CA ARG A 25 32.21 62.65 22.70
C ARG A 25 32.33 61.19 22.27
N ALA A 26 33.42 60.52 22.64
CA ALA A 26 33.65 59.12 22.34
C ALA A 26 32.53 58.21 22.89
N THR A 27 32.13 58.40 24.14
CA THR A 27 31.03 57.64 24.75
C THR A 27 29.70 57.88 24.03
N LYS A 28 29.36 59.14 23.70
CA LYS A 28 28.15 59.46 22.93
C LYS A 28 28.16 58.82 21.54
N GLU A 29 29.29 58.80 20.85
CA GLU A 29 29.43 58.14 19.55
C GLU A 29 29.28 56.63 19.64
N LEU A 30 29.92 56.00 20.62
CA LEU A 30 29.78 54.56 20.88
C LEU A 30 28.32 54.19 21.20
N ASP A 31 27.62 55.01 21.97
CA ASP A 31 26.19 54.79 22.26
C ASP A 31 25.30 54.93 21.01
N LYS A 32 25.59 55.90 20.13
CA LYS A 32 24.89 56.03 18.84
C LYS A 32 25.12 54.78 17.97
N ARG A 33 26.37 54.33 17.84
CA ARG A 33 26.74 53.12 17.08
C ARG A 33 26.11 51.86 17.68
N ARG A 34 26.08 51.73 19.00
CA ARG A 34 25.40 50.62 19.69
C ARG A 34 23.91 50.59 19.36
N LYS A 35 23.25 51.75 19.36
CA LYS A 35 21.81 51.84 19.04
C LYS A 35 21.53 51.54 17.56
N SER A 36 22.36 52.01 16.62
CA SER A 36 22.21 51.67 15.20
C SER A 36 22.40 50.18 14.96
N LEU A 37 23.49 49.59 15.48
CA LEU A 37 23.77 48.16 15.34
C LEU A 37 22.63 47.31 15.91
N ARG A 38 22.05 47.69 17.05
CA ARG A 38 20.87 47.00 17.61
C ARG A 38 19.66 47.02 16.65
N LYS A 39 19.39 48.16 16.01
CA LYS A 39 18.31 48.30 15.03
C LYS A 39 18.58 47.47 13.78
N ASP A 40 19.82 47.45 13.33
CA ASP A 40 20.25 46.69 12.15
C ASP A 40 20.12 45.19 12.40
N ILE A 41 20.59 44.69 13.55
CA ILE A 41 20.41 43.30 13.99
C ILE A 41 18.92 42.95 14.07
N ALA A 42 18.10 43.80 14.69
CA ALA A 42 16.65 43.57 14.78
C ALA A 42 15.98 43.50 13.40
N SER A 43 16.40 44.36 12.47
CA SER A 43 15.89 44.39 11.10
C SER A 43 16.35 43.18 10.29
N ALA A 44 17.61 42.79 10.42
CA ALA A 44 18.16 41.57 9.82
C ALA A 44 17.41 40.32 10.32
N ASN A 45 17.18 40.23 11.63
CA ASN A 45 16.41 39.13 12.22
C ASN A 45 14.96 39.10 11.71
N LYS A 46 14.31 40.26 11.54
CA LYS A 46 12.98 40.33 10.91
C LYS A 46 12.99 39.86 9.45
N ARG A 47 13.99 40.28 8.67
CA ARG A 47 14.15 39.82 7.27
C ARG A 47 14.39 38.31 7.19
N ALA A 48 15.26 37.77 8.05
CA ALA A 48 15.52 36.34 8.15
C ALA A 48 14.25 35.54 8.48
N LYS A 49 13.47 35.99 9.47
CA LYS A 49 12.17 35.35 9.82
C LYS A 49 11.15 35.39 8.69
N ARG A 50 11.11 36.47 7.91
CA ARG A 50 10.23 36.57 6.73
C ARG A 50 10.69 35.60 5.63
N ALA A 51 11.98 35.58 5.33
CA ALA A 51 12.55 34.68 4.35
C ALA A 51 12.30 33.19 4.71
N SER A 52 12.46 32.82 5.97
CA SER A 52 12.17 31.45 6.42
C SER A 52 10.69 31.10 6.27
N ALA A 53 9.79 32.01 6.62
CA ALA A 53 8.35 31.81 6.47
C ALA A 53 7.93 31.68 4.99
N ASP A 54 8.53 32.45 4.10
CA ASP A 54 8.25 32.37 2.66
C ASP A 54 8.79 31.08 2.04
N LEU A 55 9.96 30.62 2.45
CA LEU A 55 10.49 29.32 2.05
C LEU A 55 9.60 28.17 2.52
N GLN A 56 9.12 28.22 3.76
CA GLN A 56 8.17 27.24 4.28
C GLN A 56 6.86 27.24 3.49
N LYS A 57 6.26 28.41 3.21
CA LYS A 57 5.05 28.49 2.39
C LYS A 57 5.27 27.94 0.97
N LYS A 58 6.44 28.20 0.37
CA LYS A 58 6.80 27.66 -0.95
C LYS A 58 6.93 26.15 -0.91
N SER A 59 7.58 25.57 0.09
CA SER A 59 7.72 24.13 0.24
C SER A 59 6.37 23.45 0.48
N GLU A 60 5.50 24.01 1.33
CA GLU A 60 4.14 23.53 1.56
C GLU A 60 3.30 23.58 0.27
N ARG A 61 3.39 24.65 -0.52
CA ARG A 61 2.70 24.75 -1.82
C ARG A 61 3.20 23.70 -2.80
N LEU A 62 4.51 23.49 -2.89
CA LEU A 62 5.10 22.47 -3.76
C LEU A 62 4.63 21.08 -3.32
N ALA A 63 4.71 20.73 -2.04
CA ALA A 63 4.24 19.46 -1.50
C ALA A 63 2.73 19.24 -1.76
N ASN A 64 1.91 20.28 -1.55
CA ASN A 64 0.48 20.18 -1.79
C ASN A 64 0.13 20.03 -3.28
N THR A 65 0.84 20.72 -4.16
CA THR A 65 0.62 20.62 -5.61
C THR A 65 1.08 19.28 -6.17
N THR A 66 2.23 18.75 -5.72
CA THR A 66 2.71 17.42 -6.11
C THR A 66 1.77 16.34 -5.58
N ALA A 67 1.34 16.43 -4.32
CA ALA A 67 0.36 15.51 -3.74
C ALA A 67 -0.99 15.56 -4.49
N LYS A 68 -1.50 16.75 -4.83
CA LYS A 68 -2.72 16.91 -5.64
C LYS A 68 -2.57 16.33 -7.03
N LYS A 69 -1.43 16.56 -7.71
CA LYS A 69 -1.13 15.98 -9.03
C LYS A 69 -1.08 14.44 -8.95
N ALA A 70 -0.42 13.88 -7.94
CA ALA A 70 -0.35 12.44 -7.71
C ALA A 70 -1.74 11.84 -7.46
N LYS A 71 -2.54 12.43 -6.56
CA LYS A 71 -3.93 12.00 -6.31
C LYS A 71 -4.78 12.02 -7.57
N ARG A 72 -4.67 13.06 -8.41
CA ARG A 72 -5.38 13.13 -9.70
C ARG A 72 -4.95 12.03 -10.67
N LYS A 73 -3.65 11.74 -10.76
CA LYS A 73 -3.13 10.64 -11.61
C LYS A 73 -3.66 9.29 -11.13
N LEU A 74 -3.59 9.01 -9.82
CA LEU A 74 -4.13 7.78 -9.23
C LEU A 74 -5.62 7.65 -9.49
N LYS A 75 -6.42 8.71 -9.29
CA LYS A 75 -7.86 8.68 -9.61
C LYS A 75 -8.12 8.36 -11.08
N LYS A 76 -7.34 8.91 -12.01
CA LYS A 76 -7.44 8.59 -13.45
C LYS A 76 -7.08 7.12 -13.73
N GLN A 77 -6.04 6.59 -13.10
CA GLN A 77 -5.65 5.18 -13.25
C GLN A 77 -6.71 4.26 -12.67
N MET A 78 -7.25 4.56 -11.48
CA MET A 78 -8.36 3.82 -10.88
C MET A 78 -9.57 3.82 -11.81
N GLY A 79 -9.99 4.97 -12.34
CA GLY A 79 -11.12 5.02 -13.28
C GLY A 79 -10.88 4.26 -14.59
N LYS A 80 -9.63 4.20 -15.08
CA LYS A 80 -9.27 3.34 -16.22
C LYS A 80 -9.39 1.85 -15.85
N LEU A 81 -8.88 1.46 -14.69
CA LEU A 81 -8.95 0.08 -14.20
C LEU A 81 -10.40 -0.36 -13.94
N GLU A 82 -11.23 0.52 -13.37
CA GLU A 82 -12.66 0.28 -13.18
C GLU A 82 -13.34 0.01 -14.51
N LYS A 83 -13.12 0.85 -15.54
CA LYS A 83 -13.66 0.63 -16.88
C LYS A 83 -13.20 -0.68 -17.51
N THR A 84 -11.92 -1.03 -17.39
CA THR A 84 -11.43 -2.32 -17.91
C THR A 84 -12.03 -3.51 -17.18
N LEU A 85 -12.27 -3.36 -15.88
CA LEU A 85 -12.87 -4.40 -15.05
C LEU A 85 -14.35 -4.57 -15.41
N ASP A 86 -15.08 -3.47 -15.60
CA ASP A 86 -16.47 -3.51 -16.02
C ASP A 86 -16.61 -4.08 -17.44
N GLY A 87 -15.74 -3.70 -18.38
CA GLY A 87 -15.67 -4.35 -19.70
C GLY A 87 -15.41 -5.85 -19.59
N ALA A 88 -14.41 -6.27 -18.78
CA ALA A 88 -14.15 -7.69 -18.56
C ALA A 88 -15.32 -8.44 -17.87
N ARG A 89 -16.13 -7.75 -17.06
CA ARG A 89 -17.35 -8.32 -16.48
C ARG A 89 -18.42 -8.52 -17.55
N GLU A 90 -18.61 -7.55 -18.43
CA GLU A 90 -19.54 -7.64 -19.56
C GLU A 90 -19.13 -8.78 -20.50
N ASP A 91 -17.84 -8.86 -20.86
CA ASP A 91 -17.29 -9.95 -21.67
C ASP A 91 -17.51 -11.30 -21.00
N ALA A 92 -17.26 -11.40 -19.69
CA ALA A 92 -17.50 -12.64 -18.94
C ALA A 92 -18.99 -13.03 -18.91
N VAL A 93 -19.90 -12.05 -18.90
CA VAL A 93 -21.34 -12.32 -19.00
C VAL A 93 -21.70 -12.80 -20.41
N GLN A 94 -21.13 -12.22 -21.45
CA GLN A 94 -21.33 -12.66 -22.84
C GLN A 94 -20.82 -14.10 -23.03
N LEU A 95 -19.57 -14.37 -22.64
CA LEU A 95 -18.99 -15.72 -22.70
C LEU A 95 -19.82 -16.76 -21.94
N ARG A 96 -20.43 -16.37 -20.81
CA ARG A 96 -21.36 -17.27 -20.09
C ARG A 96 -22.61 -17.56 -20.89
N LYS A 97 -23.18 -16.58 -21.59
CA LYS A 97 -24.34 -16.78 -22.46
C LYS A 97 -23.98 -17.70 -23.64
N ASP A 98 -22.85 -17.46 -24.29
CA ASP A 98 -22.38 -18.24 -25.44
C ASP A 98 -22.02 -19.69 -25.06
N LEU A 99 -21.58 -19.91 -23.82
CA LEU A 99 -21.26 -21.24 -23.32
C LEU A 99 -22.51 -22.13 -23.15
N VAL A 100 -23.69 -21.55 -22.88
CA VAL A 100 -24.93 -22.31 -22.64
C VAL A 100 -25.28 -23.22 -23.83
N PRO A 101 -25.45 -22.72 -25.07
CA PRO A 101 -25.81 -23.58 -26.20
C PRO A 101 -24.73 -24.62 -26.51
N VAL A 102 -23.44 -24.27 -26.37
CA VAL A 102 -22.34 -25.23 -26.55
C VAL A 102 -22.41 -26.38 -25.55
N MET A 103 -22.81 -26.11 -24.30
CA MET A 103 -23.01 -27.15 -23.29
C MET A 103 -24.22 -28.04 -23.58
N GLU A 104 -25.30 -27.46 -24.12
CA GLU A 104 -26.49 -28.21 -24.54
C GLU A 104 -26.18 -29.11 -25.74
N ASP A 105 -25.54 -28.58 -26.78
CA ASP A 105 -25.12 -29.34 -27.96
C ASP A 105 -24.17 -30.49 -27.59
N LEU A 106 -23.26 -30.24 -26.64
CA LEU A 106 -22.34 -31.26 -26.15
C LEU A 106 -23.07 -32.36 -25.38
N ALA A 107 -24.10 -32.02 -24.61
CA ALA A 107 -24.95 -33.01 -23.95
C ALA A 107 -25.68 -33.88 -24.98
N ASN A 108 -26.31 -33.26 -25.98
CA ASN A 108 -26.98 -33.96 -27.07
C ASN A 108 -26.02 -34.89 -27.84
N ALA A 109 -24.83 -34.41 -28.18
CA ALA A 109 -23.81 -35.21 -28.85
C ALA A 109 -23.36 -36.42 -28.01
N ARG A 110 -23.25 -36.25 -26.69
CA ARG A 110 -22.94 -37.36 -25.76
C ARG A 110 -24.05 -38.41 -25.75
N ASP A 111 -25.31 -37.99 -25.75
CA ASP A 111 -26.46 -38.90 -25.75
C ASP A 111 -26.57 -39.68 -27.06
N HIS A 112 -26.37 -39.01 -28.21
CA HIS A 112 -26.30 -39.68 -29.51
C HIS A 112 -25.16 -40.69 -29.60
N LEU A 113 -23.96 -40.33 -29.10
CA LEU A 113 -22.83 -41.24 -29.05
C LEU A 113 -23.11 -42.44 -28.15
N ALA A 114 -23.74 -42.22 -26.99
CA ALA A 114 -24.16 -43.32 -26.12
C ALA A 114 -25.14 -44.24 -26.85
N HIS A 115 -26.19 -43.69 -27.50
CA HIS A 115 -27.14 -44.47 -28.29
C HIS A 115 -26.46 -45.27 -29.41
N ALA A 116 -25.58 -44.64 -30.19
CA ALA A 116 -24.82 -45.30 -31.26
C ALA A 116 -23.99 -46.48 -30.74
N LEU A 117 -23.28 -46.30 -29.63
CA LEU A 117 -22.52 -47.38 -28.98
C LEU A 117 -23.41 -48.51 -28.49
N HIS A 118 -24.61 -48.21 -27.99
CA HIS A 118 -25.59 -49.24 -27.60
C HIS A 118 -26.07 -50.03 -28.83
N ILE A 119 -26.39 -49.36 -29.93
CA ILE A 119 -26.76 -49.99 -31.20
C ILE A 119 -25.62 -50.88 -31.70
N ASP A 120 -24.39 -50.39 -31.72
CA ASP A 120 -23.21 -51.17 -32.11
C ASP A 120 -23.02 -52.41 -31.22
N SER A 121 -23.24 -52.26 -29.91
CA SER A 121 -23.18 -53.39 -28.98
C SER A 121 -24.29 -54.41 -29.26
N ALA A 122 -25.49 -53.97 -29.62
CA ALA A 122 -26.62 -54.81 -29.98
C ALA A 122 -26.39 -55.53 -31.31
N LEU A 123 -25.92 -54.82 -32.34
CA LEU A 123 -25.50 -55.41 -33.62
C LEU A 123 -24.38 -56.41 -33.43
N LYS A 124 -23.40 -56.15 -32.55
CA LYS A 124 -22.35 -57.12 -32.20
C LYS A 124 -22.90 -58.37 -31.52
N LYS A 125 -23.89 -58.23 -30.63
CA LYS A 125 -24.60 -59.37 -30.01
C LYS A 125 -25.40 -60.15 -31.06
N ILE A 126 -26.09 -59.48 -31.98
CA ILE A 126 -26.84 -60.10 -33.09
C ILE A 126 -25.87 -60.83 -34.01
N ARG A 127 -24.78 -60.18 -34.45
CA ARG A 127 -23.70 -60.82 -35.24
C ARG A 127 -23.09 -62.03 -34.53
N LYS A 128 -22.95 -62.03 -33.20
CA LYS A 128 -22.52 -63.20 -32.41
C LYS A 128 -23.57 -64.31 -32.33
N LYS A 129 -24.87 -63.98 -32.43
CA LYS A 129 -25.95 -64.98 -32.50
C LYS A 129 -26.08 -65.57 -33.91
N LEU A 130 -25.90 -64.74 -34.95
CA LEU A 130 -25.94 -65.11 -36.36
C LEU A 130 -24.69 -65.85 -36.83
N ARG A 131 -23.50 -65.48 -36.33
CA ARG A 131 -22.34 -66.37 -36.33
C ARG A 131 -22.66 -67.48 -35.35
N GLY A 132 -23.40 -68.49 -35.81
CA GLY A 132 -23.93 -69.58 -35.01
C GLY A 132 -22.91 -70.14 -34.02
N LYS A 133 -23.43 -70.71 -32.92
CA LYS A 133 -22.67 -71.40 -31.86
C LYS A 133 -21.33 -71.92 -32.42
N PRO A 134 -20.16 -71.44 -31.96
CA PRO A 134 -18.94 -72.12 -32.32
C PRO A 134 -19.13 -73.57 -31.88
N ALA A 135 -18.98 -74.50 -32.83
CA ALA A 135 -18.98 -75.93 -32.54
C ALA A 135 -18.16 -76.17 -31.27
N PRO A 136 -18.62 -77.04 -30.34
CA PRO A 136 -17.92 -77.25 -29.09
C PRO A 136 -16.48 -77.64 -29.41
N ARG A 137 -15.54 -76.72 -29.13
CA ARG A 137 -14.12 -77.02 -29.27
C ARG A 137 -13.86 -78.22 -28.36
N LYS A 138 -13.61 -79.37 -28.98
CA LYS A 138 -13.19 -80.60 -28.29
C LYS A 138 -12.09 -80.22 -27.30
N LYS A 139 -12.31 -80.56 -26.03
CA LYS A 139 -11.30 -80.41 -24.98
C LYS A 139 -10.07 -81.24 -25.38
N ALA A 140 -9.06 -80.59 -25.93
CA ALA A 140 -7.74 -81.20 -26.05
C ALA A 140 -7.13 -81.33 -24.65
N LYS A 141 -6.68 -82.55 -24.37
CA LYS A 141 -6.23 -83.08 -23.10
C LYS A 141 -5.28 -82.15 -22.32
N LYS A 142 -5.50 -82.08 -21.01
CA LYS A 142 -4.52 -81.70 -19.99
C LYS A 142 -3.16 -82.37 -20.30
N LYS A 143 -2.14 -81.59 -20.64
CA LYS A 143 -0.75 -81.95 -20.34
C LYS A 143 -0.31 -81.09 -19.15
N LYS A 144 -0.12 -81.74 -18.01
CA LYS A 144 0.42 -81.14 -16.78
C LYS A 144 1.85 -80.66 -17.07
N THR A 145 2.12 -79.37 -16.98
CA THR A 145 3.48 -78.86 -16.76
C THR A 145 3.49 -77.76 -15.70
N LYS A 146 4.03 -78.17 -14.56
CA LYS A 146 4.74 -77.44 -13.51
C LYS A 146 4.40 -75.95 -13.29
N LYS A 147 3.63 -75.76 -12.23
CA LYS A 147 3.59 -74.64 -11.27
C LYS A 147 4.98 -73.98 -11.10
N LYS A 148 5.13 -72.73 -11.55
CA LYS A 148 6.07 -71.77 -10.94
C LYS A 148 5.29 -70.52 -10.52
N LYS A 149 5.33 -70.25 -9.22
CA LYS A 149 4.76 -69.09 -8.54
C LYS A 149 5.63 -67.86 -8.84
N ALA A 150 5.00 -66.76 -9.22
CA ALA A 150 5.45 -65.38 -8.95
C ALA A 150 4.22 -64.46 -9.15
N ALA A 151 3.43 -64.23 -8.10
CA ALA A 151 3.59 -63.12 -7.16
C ALA A 151 3.23 -61.74 -7.77
N LYS A 152 2.02 -61.30 -7.39
CA LYS A 152 1.63 -59.91 -7.08
C LYS A 152 1.71 -58.84 -8.19
N LYS A 153 0.54 -58.46 -8.70
CA LYS A 153 0.08 -57.06 -8.62
C LYS A 153 -1.45 -56.99 -8.57
N LYS A 154 -2.00 -56.92 -7.35
CA LYS A 154 -3.40 -56.59 -7.14
C LYS A 154 -3.62 -55.13 -7.52
N VAL A 155 -4.53 -54.92 -8.46
CA VAL A 155 -5.26 -53.66 -8.61
C VAL A 155 -6.11 -53.48 -7.34
N GLY A 156 -5.89 -52.36 -6.66
CA GLY A 156 -6.67 -51.93 -5.50
C GLY A 156 -7.11 -50.49 -5.68
N ARG A 157 -7.80 -50.17 -6.77
CA ARG A 157 -8.51 -48.89 -6.91
C ARG A 157 -9.80 -49.01 -6.10
N LYS A 158 -9.74 -48.65 -4.82
CA LYS A 158 -10.92 -48.51 -3.95
C LYS A 158 -11.09 -47.07 -3.49
N LYS A 159 -12.28 -46.57 -3.84
CA LYS A 159 -13.10 -45.57 -3.14
C LYS A 159 -12.67 -44.11 -3.17
N ALA A 160 -13.45 -43.36 -3.94
CA ALA A 160 -13.82 -41.98 -3.65
C ALA A 160 -14.38 -41.85 -2.23
N THR A 161 -13.95 -40.83 -1.49
CA THR A 161 -14.77 -40.10 -0.51
C THR A 161 -14.18 -38.72 -0.26
N ARG A 162 -14.87 -37.69 -0.78
CA ARG A 162 -15.28 -36.45 -0.11
C ARG A 162 -14.31 -35.77 0.89
N LYS A 163 -13.84 -34.59 0.49
CA LYS A 163 -14.08 -33.27 1.14
C LYS A 163 -14.10 -33.26 2.68
N LYS A 164 -13.05 -32.71 3.31
CA LYS A 164 -13.18 -31.85 4.51
C LYS A 164 -12.19 -30.69 4.48
N VAL A 165 -12.77 -29.53 4.18
CA VAL A 165 -12.28 -28.21 4.55
C VAL A 165 -12.19 -28.15 6.08
N ALA A 166 -11.00 -27.98 6.63
CA ALA A 166 -10.83 -27.59 8.02
C ALA A 166 -10.83 -26.05 8.11
N ARG A 167 -12.03 -25.48 8.27
CA ARG A 167 -12.23 -24.14 8.82
C ARG A 167 -13.01 -24.30 10.13
N LYS A 168 -12.40 -23.90 11.24
CA LYS A 168 -13.05 -23.43 12.48
C LYS A 168 -12.04 -22.45 13.11
N LYS A 169 -12.30 -21.12 13.07
CA LYS A 169 -13.09 -20.31 14.03
C LYS A 169 -12.50 -20.45 15.44
N THR A 170 -12.12 -19.43 16.21
CA THR A 170 -12.53 -18.01 16.42
C THR A 170 -11.55 -17.49 17.51
N VAL A 171 -11.25 -16.19 17.73
CA VAL A 171 -12.02 -15.25 18.56
C VAL A 171 -11.24 -13.92 18.61
N ARG A 172 -11.97 -12.82 18.44
CA ARG A 172 -11.60 -11.42 18.67
C ARG A 172 -11.70 -11.11 20.18
N LYS A 173 -10.76 -10.37 20.79
CA LYS A 173 -10.95 -9.49 21.99
C LYS A 173 -9.65 -8.71 22.27
N LYS A 174 -9.56 -7.46 21.80
CA LYS A 174 -9.64 -6.16 22.53
C LYS A 174 -8.34 -5.74 23.26
N PRO A 175 -7.87 -4.48 23.08
CA PRO A 175 -6.72 -3.93 23.80
C PRO A 175 -7.14 -3.39 25.19
N PRO A 176 -6.26 -3.41 26.21
CA PRO A 176 -6.53 -2.71 27.46
C PRO A 176 -6.17 -1.22 27.35
N ALA A 177 -7.10 -0.40 27.82
CA ALA A 177 -6.99 1.04 28.00
C ALA A 177 -6.24 1.39 29.29
N ARG A 178 -5.63 2.58 29.36
CA ARG A 178 -5.57 3.35 30.61
C ARG A 178 -5.60 4.86 30.36
N LYS A 179 -6.63 5.49 30.95
CA LYS A 179 -6.85 6.92 31.13
C LYS A 179 -6.17 7.41 32.42
N LYS A 180 -5.70 8.67 32.42
CA LYS A 180 -5.84 9.70 33.49
C LYS A 180 -5.69 11.05 32.76
N ALA A 181 -6.71 11.86 32.50
CA ALA A 181 -7.57 12.67 33.38
C ALA A 181 -6.79 13.66 34.28
N THR A 182 -6.82 14.95 33.93
CA THR A 182 -7.30 16.02 34.83
C THR A 182 -7.75 17.25 34.03
N ARG A 183 -8.94 17.73 34.37
CA ARG A 183 -9.54 19.02 33.99
C ARG A 183 -8.86 20.14 34.79
N LYS A 184 -8.75 21.33 34.20
CA LYS A 184 -9.04 22.59 34.93
C LYS A 184 -9.88 23.50 34.03
N LYS A 185 -11.14 23.70 34.44
CA LYS A 185 -12.01 24.80 34.03
C LYS A 185 -11.77 25.96 34.98
N THR A 186 -11.62 27.17 34.45
CA THR A 186 -12.02 28.47 35.03
C THR A 186 -12.13 29.42 33.83
N ALA A 187 -13.31 29.69 33.27
CA ALA A 187 -14.33 30.63 33.73
C ALA A 187 -13.81 32.08 33.84
N THR A 188 -14.07 32.90 32.82
CA THR A 188 -14.51 34.30 32.96
C THR A 188 -15.30 34.71 31.71
N ARG A 189 -16.55 35.11 31.96
CA ARG A 189 -17.46 35.77 31.01
C ARG A 189 -17.87 37.09 31.69
N LYS A 190 -18.12 38.12 30.86
CA LYS A 190 -18.60 39.50 31.14
C LYS A 190 -17.54 40.60 31.36
N LYS A 191 -17.42 41.47 30.35
CA LYS A 191 -17.89 42.88 30.39
C LYS A 191 -18.10 43.39 28.95
N ALA A 192 -19.35 43.56 28.57
CA ALA A 192 -19.89 44.52 27.61
C ALA A 192 -21.40 44.51 27.82
#